data_AF-A0A2V9VXA1-F1
#
_entry.id   AF-A0A2V9VXA1-F1
#
_cell.length_a   1.000
_cell.length_b   1.000
_cell.length_c   1.000
_cell.angle_alpha   90.00
_cell.angle_beta   90.00
_cell.angle_gamma   90.00
#
_symmetry.space_group_name_H-M   'P 1'
#
loop_
_entity.id
_entity.type
_entity.pdbx_description
1 polymer ?
#
loop_
_entity_poly.entity_id
_entity_poly.type
_entity_poly.pdbx_seq_one_letter_code
_entity_poly.pdbx_strand_id
1 'polypeptide(L)'
;MPLAIAVLSLWSFSGCGGSAKRGAPLFPARVNLSPGAEISLVLGATVNFTASASSGSTNLSTPITFASSDTSILTLAPNGVACAGHWDLAFTTCTPGATGPVKVTATALGATSVPTYVFVHSPIDSISVTGVVLDGVPVQEPCQSQSQSMTVEAHAFSQGVDITAAVGPFTFSSSNSSVVNLSPVVDSFYNFPTNHATATALVPGITRIIASAGGVSSSTFQQPQYQNSLGATSPALDFYETCPIQSISLELGATGSQQSGQTSFVAAKGSTQNATAVLTDVMGNSSLPNTNGDIVLSKIPLTWSSSQPGVLSASAGCLEACSLATPLPGSGSVTASCSPPTCNIGFPLVPASLSTSAALDACTQFFHAQYPKLIDCRQLIPAPVYADTAISGILTGTTGAASVLATSTGCAHEPPAACSAAVYDLSTAKASAGPANPFPTPPNSILFDPTGAKAYVGSDFGAQLLNPGNLGSSSSAFTSISTVTGKVLATS
;
A
#
# COMPACT_ATOMS: atom_id res chain seq x y z
N MET A 1 20.68 -86.75 0.40
CA MET A 1 19.80 -87.82 0.93
C MET A 1 18.41 -87.22 1.06
N PRO A 2 17.38 -87.80 0.41
CA PRO A 2 16.09 -87.15 0.18
C PRO A 2 15.12 -87.40 1.34
N LEU A 3 14.17 -86.48 1.55
CA LEU A 3 12.81 -86.87 1.91
C LEU A 3 11.82 -85.80 1.47
N ALA A 4 10.92 -86.21 0.58
CA ALA A 4 9.72 -85.49 0.18
C ALA A 4 8.72 -85.39 1.35
N ILE A 5 7.73 -84.49 1.25
CA ILE A 5 6.29 -84.84 1.37
C ILE A 5 5.38 -83.60 1.19
N ALA A 6 4.35 -83.85 0.38
CA ALA A 6 2.99 -83.27 0.32
C ALA A 6 2.77 -81.80 -0.06
N VAL A 7 2.46 -81.64 -1.34
CA VAL A 7 1.49 -80.67 -1.87
C VAL A 7 0.11 -80.99 -1.27
N LEU A 8 -0.43 -80.09 -0.44
CA LEU A 8 -1.83 -80.11 -0.02
C LEU A 8 -2.56 -78.95 -0.72
N SER A 9 -3.31 -79.31 -1.75
CA SER A 9 -4.26 -78.49 -2.47
C SER A 9 -5.38 -78.00 -1.54
N LEU A 10 -5.36 -76.74 -1.12
CA LEU A 10 -6.51 -76.08 -0.52
C LEU A 10 -7.33 -75.41 -1.61
N TRP A 11 -8.53 -75.96 -1.78
CA TRP A 11 -9.56 -75.51 -2.69
C TRP A 11 -9.99 -74.09 -2.32
N SER A 12 -9.80 -73.17 -3.27
CA SER A 12 -10.34 -71.82 -3.22
C SER A 12 -11.86 -71.92 -3.36
N PHE A 13 -12.59 -71.89 -2.24
CA PHE A 13 -14.01 -71.56 -2.29
C PHE A 13 -14.12 -70.11 -2.74
N SER A 14 -14.51 -69.92 -4.01
CA SER A 14 -15.11 -68.70 -4.50
C SER A 14 -16.42 -68.48 -3.75
N GLY A 15 -16.33 -67.85 -2.59
CA GLY A 15 -17.47 -67.27 -1.89
C GLY A 15 -18.03 -66.16 -2.75
N CYS A 16 -19.10 -66.48 -3.49
CA CYS A 16 -20.02 -65.51 -4.07
C CYS A 16 -20.75 -64.81 -2.91
N GLY A 17 -20.04 -63.91 -2.23
CA GLY A 17 -20.61 -63.00 -1.25
C GLY A 17 -21.33 -61.92 -2.04
N GLY A 18 -22.61 -62.16 -2.33
CA GLY A 18 -23.50 -61.19 -2.94
C GLY A 18 -23.32 -59.85 -2.25
N SER A 19 -23.01 -58.82 -3.04
CA SER A 19 -22.91 -57.44 -2.58
C SER A 19 -24.28 -57.01 -2.06
N ALA A 20 -24.55 -57.29 -0.78
CA ALA A 20 -25.54 -56.52 -0.05
C ALA A 20 -25.05 -55.08 -0.20
N LYS A 21 -25.82 -54.25 -0.93
CA LYS A 21 -25.62 -52.81 -0.93
C LYS A 21 -25.49 -52.44 0.54
N ARG A 22 -24.29 -52.01 0.97
CA ARG A 22 -24.07 -51.55 2.34
C ARG A 22 -25.21 -50.56 2.60
N GLY A 23 -26.11 -50.90 3.53
CA GLY A 23 -27.34 -50.14 3.76
C GLY A 23 -27.00 -48.66 3.90
N ALA A 24 -27.90 -47.78 3.45
CA ALA A 24 -27.67 -46.34 3.53
C ALA A 24 -27.16 -46.00 4.94
N PRO A 25 -26.01 -45.32 5.06
CA PRO A 25 -25.40 -45.06 6.36
C PRO A 25 -26.43 -44.37 7.26
N LEU A 26 -26.74 -45.02 8.38
CA LEU A 26 -27.81 -44.58 9.30
C LEU A 26 -27.37 -43.40 10.19
N PHE A 27 -26.07 -43.09 10.21
CA PHE A 27 -25.52 -42.00 11.02
C PHE A 27 -24.77 -41.00 10.14
N PRO A 28 -24.98 -39.69 10.34
CA PRO A 28 -24.21 -38.66 9.68
C PRO A 28 -22.75 -38.70 10.15
N ALA A 29 -21.84 -38.67 9.19
CA ALA A 29 -20.42 -38.47 9.47
C ALA A 29 -20.09 -36.97 9.64
N ARG A 30 -20.92 -36.09 9.05
CA ARG A 30 -20.72 -34.64 9.07
C ARG A 30 -22.07 -33.92 9.03
N VAL A 31 -22.23 -32.91 9.87
CA VAL A 31 -23.32 -31.93 9.81
C VAL A 31 -22.71 -30.58 9.42
N ASN A 32 -23.15 -30.03 8.30
CA ASN A 32 -22.72 -28.71 7.83
C ASN A 32 -23.79 -27.68 8.19
N LEU A 33 -23.37 -26.57 8.81
CA LEU A 33 -24.22 -25.44 9.19
C LEU A 33 -23.87 -24.23 8.32
N SER A 34 -24.88 -23.46 7.93
CA SER A 34 -24.76 -22.21 7.17
C SER A 34 -25.74 -21.17 7.75
N PRO A 35 -25.40 -19.87 7.87
CA PRO A 35 -24.13 -19.22 7.53
C PRO A 35 -22.94 -19.83 8.24
N GLY A 36 -21.75 -19.63 7.68
CA GLY A 36 -20.53 -20.35 8.04
C GLY A 36 -20.02 -20.07 9.46
N ALA A 37 -18.77 -19.65 9.59
CA ALA A 37 -18.11 -19.65 10.89
C ALA A 37 -18.59 -18.51 11.82
N GLU A 38 -19.03 -17.38 11.27
CA GLU A 38 -19.43 -16.19 12.03
C GLU A 38 -20.50 -15.34 11.33
N ILE A 39 -21.22 -14.55 12.13
CA ILE A 39 -22.19 -13.55 11.67
C ILE A 39 -22.39 -12.46 12.73
N SER A 40 -22.57 -11.22 12.29
CA SER A 40 -22.85 -10.06 13.14
C SER A 40 -24.29 -9.59 12.91
N LEU A 41 -25.06 -9.41 13.99
CA LEU A 41 -26.50 -9.11 13.95
C LEU A 41 -26.86 -7.97 14.91
N VAL A 42 -27.68 -7.05 14.40
CA VAL A 42 -28.33 -6.03 15.22
C VAL A 42 -29.45 -6.67 16.04
N LEU A 43 -29.65 -6.19 17.27
CA LEU A 43 -30.77 -6.57 18.14
C LEU A 43 -32.12 -6.55 17.41
N GLY A 44 -32.91 -7.62 17.59
CA GLY A 44 -34.21 -7.78 16.93
C GLY A 44 -34.14 -8.21 15.46
N ALA A 45 -32.95 -8.34 14.87
CA ALA A 45 -32.80 -8.89 13.54
C ALA A 45 -33.03 -10.41 13.53
N THR A 46 -33.34 -10.95 12.34
CA THR A 46 -33.49 -12.38 12.13
C THR A 46 -32.50 -12.87 11.08
N VAL A 47 -32.04 -14.11 11.24
CA VAL A 47 -31.21 -14.79 10.24
C VAL A 47 -31.69 -16.22 10.06
N ASN A 48 -31.65 -16.72 8.83
CA ASN A 48 -32.00 -18.11 8.55
C ASN A 48 -30.76 -19.01 8.59
N PHE A 49 -30.76 -19.99 9.50
CA PHE A 49 -29.78 -21.07 9.49
C PHE A 49 -30.28 -22.25 8.67
N THR A 50 -29.42 -22.78 7.83
CA THR A 50 -29.65 -24.03 7.11
C THR A 50 -28.58 -25.04 7.48
N ALA A 51 -28.95 -26.31 7.53
CA ALA A 51 -28.00 -27.37 7.82
C ALA A 51 -28.27 -28.60 6.96
N SER A 52 -27.21 -29.36 6.71
CA SER A 52 -27.29 -30.63 5.99
C SER A 52 -26.48 -31.71 6.70
N ALA A 53 -27.07 -32.89 6.80
CA ALA A 53 -26.43 -34.07 7.35
C ALA A 53 -25.94 -34.95 6.19
N SER A 54 -24.68 -35.39 6.23
CA SER A 54 -24.10 -36.23 5.18
C SER A 54 -23.26 -37.36 5.77
N SER A 55 -23.19 -38.46 5.03
CA SER A 55 -22.27 -39.57 5.32
C SER A 55 -21.52 -39.92 4.04
N GLY A 56 -20.26 -39.48 3.97
CA GLY A 56 -19.50 -39.46 2.73
C GLY A 56 -20.11 -38.48 1.72
N SER A 57 -20.36 -38.94 0.49
CA SER A 57 -20.98 -38.15 -0.59
C SER A 57 -22.51 -38.18 -0.58
N THR A 58 -23.14 -38.86 0.38
CA THR A 58 -24.60 -39.04 0.41
C THR A 58 -25.23 -38.11 1.44
N ASN A 59 -26.19 -37.29 1.00
CA ASN A 59 -27.02 -36.48 1.89
C ASN A 59 -28.05 -37.36 2.61
N LEU A 60 -28.21 -37.15 3.90
CA LEU A 60 -29.16 -37.86 4.75
C LEU A 60 -30.37 -36.95 5.00
N SER A 61 -31.56 -37.45 4.65
CA SER A 61 -32.83 -36.78 4.98
C SER A 61 -33.23 -37.14 6.41
N THR A 62 -32.61 -36.48 7.38
CA THR A 62 -32.90 -36.61 8.82
C THR A 62 -33.32 -35.26 9.40
N PRO A 63 -34.22 -35.23 10.41
CA PRO A 63 -34.48 -34.02 11.17
C PRO A 63 -33.18 -33.44 11.74
N ILE A 64 -33.05 -32.12 11.67
CA ILE A 64 -31.95 -31.36 12.24
C ILE A 64 -32.51 -30.46 13.33
N THR A 65 -31.84 -30.45 14.47
CA THR A 65 -32.17 -29.57 15.59
C THR A 65 -31.10 -28.51 15.72
N PHE A 66 -31.52 -27.25 15.78
CA PHE A 66 -30.62 -26.13 16.06
C PHE A 66 -30.65 -25.77 17.55
N ALA A 67 -29.50 -25.40 18.10
CA ALA A 67 -29.37 -24.99 19.49
C ALA A 67 -28.49 -23.73 19.60
N SER A 68 -28.91 -22.81 20.46
CA SER A 68 -28.13 -21.64 20.89
C SER A 68 -27.46 -21.97 22.22
N SER A 69 -26.22 -21.51 22.42
CA SER A 69 -25.53 -21.64 23.70
C SER A 69 -26.09 -20.71 24.79
N ASP A 70 -26.77 -19.63 24.40
CA ASP A 70 -27.40 -18.67 25.31
C ASP A 70 -28.70 -18.12 24.71
N THR A 71 -29.82 -18.57 25.26
CA THR A 71 -31.15 -18.17 24.79
C THR A 71 -31.60 -16.79 25.30
N SER A 72 -30.84 -16.14 26.19
CA SER A 72 -31.06 -14.75 26.57
C SER A 72 -30.60 -13.75 25.50
N ILE A 73 -29.66 -14.19 24.64
CA ILE A 73 -29.09 -13.40 23.55
C ILE A 73 -29.73 -13.77 22.21
N LEU A 74 -29.90 -15.06 21.93
CA LEU A 74 -30.41 -15.55 20.64
C LEU A 74 -31.28 -16.79 20.80
N THR A 75 -32.48 -16.73 20.22
CA THR A 75 -33.42 -17.85 20.18
C THR A 75 -33.61 -18.35 18.75
N LEU A 76 -33.81 -19.66 18.58
CA LEU A 76 -34.04 -20.27 17.27
C LEU A 76 -35.45 -20.84 17.19
N ALA A 77 -36.11 -20.57 16.06
CA ALA A 77 -37.34 -21.23 15.69
C ALA A 77 -37.07 -22.64 15.14
N PRO A 78 -38.03 -23.59 15.20
CA PRO A 78 -37.84 -24.95 14.72
C PRO A 78 -37.48 -25.07 13.23
N ASN A 79 -37.80 -24.04 12.43
CA ASN A 79 -37.48 -23.98 11.01
C ASN A 79 -36.04 -23.48 10.70
N GLY A 80 -35.23 -23.20 11.73
CA GLY A 80 -33.86 -22.71 11.59
C GLY A 80 -33.72 -21.18 11.58
N VAL A 81 -34.82 -20.42 11.67
CA VAL A 81 -34.73 -18.95 11.75
C VAL A 81 -34.37 -18.53 13.17
N ALA A 82 -33.22 -17.89 13.33
CA ALA A 82 -32.78 -17.28 14.58
C ALA A 82 -33.29 -15.85 14.71
N CYS A 83 -33.61 -15.46 15.94
CA CYS A 83 -33.91 -14.10 16.37
C CYS A 83 -32.80 -13.61 17.30
N ALA A 84 -32.25 -12.43 17.03
CA ALA A 84 -31.31 -11.70 17.90
C ALA A 84 -32.06 -11.14 19.12
N GLY A 85 -32.50 -12.05 19.98
CA GLY A 85 -33.36 -11.85 21.13
C GLY A 85 -34.32 -13.02 21.31
N HIS A 86 -35.59 -12.73 21.55
CA HIS A 86 -36.61 -13.71 21.86
C HIS A 86 -37.72 -13.77 20.81
N TRP A 87 -38.05 -14.99 20.38
CA TRP A 87 -39.28 -15.28 19.67
C TRP A 87 -40.50 -15.25 20.60
N ASP A 88 -41.63 -14.78 20.08
CA ASP A 88 -42.93 -15.09 20.66
C ASP A 88 -43.26 -16.59 20.53
N LEU A 89 -44.32 -17.05 21.20
CA LEU A 89 -44.74 -18.46 21.17
C LEU A 89 -45.10 -18.97 19.76
N ALA A 90 -45.38 -18.07 18.82
CA ALA A 90 -45.75 -18.38 17.44
C ALA A 90 -44.57 -18.30 16.46
N PHE A 91 -43.38 -17.92 16.93
CA PHE A 91 -42.20 -17.63 16.10
C PHE A 91 -42.46 -16.59 15.00
N THR A 92 -43.32 -15.60 15.28
CA THR A 92 -43.70 -14.54 14.34
C THR A 92 -43.03 -13.20 14.62
N THR A 93 -42.84 -12.88 15.90
CA THR A 93 -42.26 -11.60 16.33
C THR A 93 -40.94 -11.85 17.05
N CYS A 94 -39.87 -11.23 16.56
CA CYS A 94 -38.57 -11.20 17.21
C CYS A 94 -38.47 -9.95 18.10
N THR A 95 -38.34 -10.13 19.41
CA THR A 95 -38.16 -9.04 20.38
C THR A 95 -36.68 -8.95 20.77
N PRO A 96 -36.06 -7.77 20.77
CA PRO A 96 -34.68 -7.58 21.24
C PRO A 96 -34.41 -8.20 22.61
N GLY A 97 -33.28 -8.90 22.74
CA GLY A 97 -32.81 -9.53 23.98
C GLY A 97 -31.51 -8.90 24.49
N ALA A 98 -30.66 -9.71 25.10
CA ALA A 98 -29.31 -9.30 25.52
C ALA A 98 -28.33 -9.23 24.32
N THR A 99 -27.22 -8.51 24.52
CA THR A 99 -26.11 -8.43 23.55
C THR A 99 -24.96 -9.35 23.94
N GLY A 100 -24.21 -9.83 22.96
CA GLY A 100 -22.99 -10.58 23.17
C GLY A 100 -22.76 -11.67 22.12
N PRO A 101 -21.62 -12.37 22.22
CA PRO A 101 -21.33 -13.52 21.39
C PRO A 101 -22.11 -14.76 21.85
N VAL A 102 -22.68 -15.51 20.90
CA VAL A 102 -23.41 -16.76 21.16
C VAL A 102 -23.08 -17.79 20.09
N LYS A 103 -23.09 -19.08 20.43
CA LYS A 103 -22.79 -20.17 19.48
C LYS A 103 -24.08 -20.83 19.03
N VAL A 104 -24.22 -21.03 17.73
CA VAL A 104 -25.28 -21.82 17.11
C VAL A 104 -24.70 -23.14 16.62
N THR A 105 -25.34 -24.25 16.98
CA THR A 105 -24.97 -25.58 16.52
C THR A 105 -26.17 -26.30 15.91
N ALA A 106 -25.92 -27.13 14.90
CA ALA A 106 -26.92 -28.04 14.34
C ALA A 106 -26.55 -29.48 14.70
N THR A 107 -27.54 -30.25 15.15
CA THR A 107 -27.37 -31.65 15.54
C THR A 107 -28.30 -32.55 14.75
N ALA A 108 -27.79 -33.69 14.28
CA ALA A 108 -28.57 -34.73 13.62
C ALA A 108 -28.06 -36.11 14.06
N LEU A 109 -28.96 -36.96 14.58
CA LEU A 109 -28.68 -38.36 14.98
C LEU A 109 -27.38 -38.53 15.81
N GLY A 110 -27.12 -37.59 16.73
CA GLY A 110 -25.97 -37.61 17.63
C GLY A 110 -24.68 -36.95 17.11
N ALA A 111 -24.64 -36.52 15.84
CA ALA A 111 -23.53 -35.72 15.32
C ALA A 111 -23.84 -34.22 15.38
N THR A 112 -22.86 -33.41 15.75
CA THR A 112 -22.97 -31.95 15.88
C THR A 112 -22.11 -31.25 14.83
N SER A 113 -22.59 -30.13 14.30
CA SER A 113 -21.82 -29.27 13.39
C SER A 113 -20.67 -28.56 14.10
N VAL A 114 -19.73 -28.02 13.32
CA VAL A 114 -18.88 -26.92 13.80
C VAL A 114 -19.81 -25.74 14.18
N PRO A 115 -19.60 -25.07 15.32
CA PRO A 115 -20.46 -23.96 15.74
C PRO A 115 -20.28 -22.74 14.84
N THR A 116 -21.39 -22.05 14.57
CA THR A 116 -21.39 -20.68 14.02
C THR A 116 -21.42 -19.69 15.18
N TYR A 117 -20.52 -18.71 15.17
CA TYR A 117 -20.52 -17.62 16.14
C TYR A 117 -21.46 -16.51 15.68
N VAL A 118 -22.41 -16.12 16.53
CA VAL A 118 -23.32 -15.01 16.28
C VAL A 118 -22.99 -13.89 17.26
N PHE A 119 -22.70 -12.71 16.74
CA PHE A 119 -22.39 -11.53 17.51
C PHE A 119 -23.61 -10.62 17.52
N VAL A 120 -24.36 -10.61 18.61
CA VAL A 120 -25.56 -9.78 18.75
C VAL A 120 -25.21 -8.47 19.43
N HIS A 121 -25.49 -7.34 18.79
CA HIS A 121 -25.13 -6.01 19.29
C HIS A 121 -26.22 -4.97 19.03
N SER A 122 -26.16 -3.85 19.76
CA SER A 122 -26.95 -2.65 19.43
C SER A 122 -26.52 -2.07 18.08
N PRO A 123 -27.36 -1.30 17.37
CA PRO A 123 -26.98 -0.66 16.11
C PRO A 123 -25.64 0.10 16.23
N ILE A 124 -24.75 -0.09 15.27
CA ILE A 124 -23.46 0.61 15.25
C ILE A 124 -23.71 1.99 14.65
N ASP A 125 -23.44 3.05 15.42
CA ASP A 125 -23.57 4.44 14.96
C ASP A 125 -22.26 4.97 14.38
N SER A 126 -21.13 4.57 14.98
CA SER A 126 -19.80 4.96 14.52
C SER A 126 -18.75 3.90 14.85
N ILE A 127 -17.69 3.89 14.06
CA ILE A 127 -16.47 3.14 14.35
C ILE A 127 -15.30 4.13 14.35
N SER A 128 -14.43 4.05 15.35
CA SER A 128 -13.15 4.74 15.36
C SER A 128 -12.02 3.75 15.14
N VAL A 129 -10.92 4.22 14.57
CA VAL A 129 -9.69 3.44 14.39
C VAL A 129 -8.53 4.23 14.95
N THR A 130 -7.80 3.63 15.88
CA THR A 130 -6.67 4.25 16.57
C THR A 130 -5.42 3.38 16.46
N GLY A 131 -4.25 4.01 16.48
CA GLY A 131 -2.98 3.28 16.62
C GLY A 131 -2.75 2.82 18.06
N VAL A 132 -2.25 1.60 18.25
CA VAL A 132 -1.79 1.08 19.55
C VAL A 132 -0.48 0.31 19.33
N VAL A 133 0.48 0.41 20.24
CA VAL A 133 1.65 -0.52 20.23
C VAL A 133 1.21 -1.79 20.97
N LEU A 134 1.78 -2.95 20.60
CA LEU A 134 1.66 -4.15 21.44
C LEU A 134 2.14 -3.80 22.86
N ASP A 135 1.36 -4.19 23.86
CA ASP A 135 1.47 -3.84 25.30
C ASP A 135 0.85 -2.49 25.75
N GLY A 136 0.04 -1.83 24.92
CA GLY A 136 -0.76 -0.67 25.34
C GLY A 136 0.01 0.64 25.45
N VAL A 137 1.23 0.68 24.91
CA VAL A 137 2.00 1.93 24.77
C VAL A 137 1.51 2.67 23.51
N PRO A 138 1.33 3.99 23.52
CA PRO A 138 1.00 4.75 22.31
C PRO A 138 2.14 4.70 21.28
N VAL A 139 1.81 4.61 19.99
CA VAL A 139 2.82 4.71 18.91
C VAL A 139 3.38 6.13 18.92
N GLN A 140 4.67 6.26 19.22
CA GLN A 140 5.32 7.56 19.40
C GLN A 140 5.91 8.13 18.11
N GLU A 141 6.06 7.31 17.07
CA GLU A 141 6.71 7.75 15.84
C GLU A 141 5.70 8.44 14.90
N PRO A 142 6.03 9.61 14.32
CA PRO A 142 5.13 10.33 13.42
C PRO A 142 4.90 9.61 12.08
N CYS A 143 5.82 8.73 11.69
CA CYS A 143 5.73 7.83 10.55
C CYS A 143 6.45 6.52 10.89
N GLN A 144 6.16 5.45 10.14
CA GLN A 144 6.83 4.16 10.28
C GLN A 144 7.84 3.97 9.14
N SER A 145 9.12 3.80 9.45
CA SER A 145 10.11 3.43 8.44
C SER A 145 9.80 2.05 7.89
N GLN A 146 10.25 1.76 6.66
CA GLN A 146 9.94 0.50 5.99
C GLN A 146 10.22 -0.71 6.90
N SER A 147 9.33 -1.70 6.84
CA SER A 147 9.33 -2.94 7.64
C SER A 147 8.98 -2.78 9.13
N GLN A 148 8.94 -1.55 9.66
CA GLN A 148 8.34 -1.34 10.97
C GLN A 148 6.84 -1.59 10.92
N SER A 149 6.29 -1.93 12.07
CA SER A 149 4.88 -2.24 12.21
C SER A 149 4.32 -1.65 13.47
N MET A 150 3.06 -1.25 13.40
CA MET A 150 2.24 -0.90 14.54
C MET A 150 0.95 -1.71 14.54
N THR A 151 0.27 -1.78 15.69
CA THR A 151 -1.08 -2.32 15.74
C THR A 151 -2.07 -1.18 15.55
N VAL A 152 -3.15 -1.44 14.83
CA VAL A 152 -4.32 -0.57 14.76
C VAL A 152 -5.48 -1.28 15.42
N GLU A 153 -6.24 -0.55 16.21
CA GLU A 153 -7.39 -1.03 16.96
C GLU A 153 -8.65 -0.29 16.51
N ALA A 154 -9.75 -1.02 16.35
CA ALA A 154 -11.06 -0.48 16.05
C ALA A 154 -11.98 -0.55 17.28
N HIS A 155 -12.77 0.50 17.47
CA HIS A 155 -13.83 0.55 18.47
C HIS A 155 -15.16 0.90 17.81
N ALA A 156 -16.21 0.13 18.12
CA ALA A 156 -17.57 0.38 17.64
C ALA A 156 -18.44 0.98 18.74
N PHE A 157 -19.21 2.01 18.41
CA PHE A 157 -20.06 2.73 19.35
C PHE A 157 -21.53 2.72 18.93
N SER A 158 -22.40 2.66 19.93
CA SER A 158 -23.85 2.86 19.83
C SER A 158 -24.25 3.95 20.83
N GLN A 159 -24.72 5.09 20.34
CA GLN A 159 -25.13 6.25 21.13
C GLN A 159 -24.04 6.72 22.12
N GLY A 160 -22.78 6.61 21.71
CA GLY A 160 -21.61 6.95 22.53
C GLY A 160 -21.15 5.85 23.50
N VAL A 161 -21.83 4.70 23.57
CA VAL A 161 -21.41 3.54 24.37
C VAL A 161 -20.58 2.60 23.52
N ASP A 162 -19.41 2.18 24.02
CA ASP A 162 -18.56 1.19 23.36
C ASP A 162 -19.24 -0.19 23.39
N ILE A 163 -19.48 -0.76 22.20
CA ILE A 163 -20.09 -2.08 21.99
C ILE A 163 -19.13 -3.05 21.29
N THR A 164 -17.83 -2.73 21.21
CA THR A 164 -16.82 -3.48 20.45
C THR A 164 -16.80 -4.96 20.78
N ALA A 165 -16.92 -5.32 22.06
CA ALA A 165 -16.94 -6.71 22.51
C ALA A 165 -18.11 -7.55 21.96
N ALA A 166 -19.18 -6.89 21.48
CA ALA A 166 -20.38 -7.54 20.96
C ALA A 166 -20.51 -7.48 19.43
N VAL A 167 -19.71 -6.67 18.73
CA VAL A 167 -19.87 -6.36 17.29
C VAL A 167 -19.27 -7.44 16.36
N GLY A 168 -18.45 -8.33 16.90
CA GLY A 168 -17.80 -9.39 16.13
C GLY A 168 -16.55 -8.92 15.38
N PRO A 169 -16.09 -9.67 14.38
CA PRO A 169 -14.84 -9.42 13.67
C PRO A 169 -14.85 -8.11 12.90
N PHE A 170 -13.69 -7.45 12.87
CA PHE A 170 -13.48 -6.24 12.09
C PHE A 170 -12.70 -6.56 10.81
N THR A 171 -13.10 -5.93 9.72
CA THR A 171 -12.33 -5.94 8.47
C THR A 171 -11.59 -4.62 8.30
N PHE A 172 -10.26 -4.69 8.16
CA PHE A 172 -9.40 -3.53 7.94
C PHE A 172 -9.03 -3.40 6.47
N SER A 173 -8.98 -2.16 5.99
CA SER A 173 -8.60 -1.82 4.61
C SER A 173 -7.80 -0.52 4.58
N SER A 174 -7.03 -0.32 3.52
CA SER A 174 -6.30 0.93 3.28
C SER A 174 -6.67 1.53 1.92
N SER A 175 -6.65 2.85 1.83
CA SER A 175 -6.87 3.55 0.54
C SER A 175 -5.76 3.29 -0.47
N ASN A 176 -4.56 2.91 0.01
CA ASN A 176 -3.43 2.52 -0.80
C ASN A 176 -2.65 1.40 -0.09
N SER A 177 -2.71 0.19 -0.66
CA SER A 177 -2.04 -1.00 -0.14
C SER A 177 -0.57 -1.12 -0.54
N SER A 178 -0.06 -0.25 -1.42
CA SER A 178 1.37 -0.14 -1.69
C SER A 178 2.10 0.53 -0.53
N VAL A 179 1.43 1.44 0.19
CA VAL A 179 2.00 2.12 1.36
C VAL A 179 2.03 1.21 2.60
N VAL A 180 0.96 0.46 2.85
CA VAL A 180 0.80 -0.34 4.07
C VAL A 180 0.26 -1.73 3.78
N ASN A 181 0.82 -2.74 4.43
CA ASN A 181 0.23 -4.08 4.51
C ASN A 181 -0.56 -4.20 5.82
N LEU A 182 -1.82 -4.60 5.74
CA LEU A 182 -2.69 -4.81 6.89
C LEU A 182 -2.93 -6.31 7.08
N SER A 183 -2.49 -6.85 8.21
CA SER A 183 -2.74 -8.23 8.62
C SER A 183 -3.66 -8.26 9.84
N PRO A 184 -4.90 -8.77 9.73
CA PRO A 184 -5.77 -8.90 10.89
C PRO A 184 -5.11 -9.76 11.98
N VAL A 185 -5.24 -9.35 13.24
CA VAL A 185 -4.85 -10.18 14.38
C VAL A 185 -5.97 -11.19 14.59
N VAL A 186 -5.61 -12.48 14.67
CA VAL A 186 -6.58 -13.56 14.79
C VAL A 186 -6.57 -14.09 16.21
N ASP A 187 -7.74 -14.25 16.81
CA ASP A 187 -7.88 -14.91 18.11
C ASP A 187 -7.56 -16.41 17.94
N SER A 188 -6.57 -16.90 18.69
CA SER A 188 -6.10 -18.30 18.58
C SER A 188 -7.12 -19.35 19.04
N PHE A 189 -8.09 -18.97 19.87
CA PHE A 189 -9.11 -19.88 20.40
C PHE A 189 -10.31 -19.97 19.47
N TYR A 190 -10.67 -18.87 18.80
CA TYR A 190 -11.84 -18.79 17.92
C TYR A 190 -11.50 -18.85 16.42
N ASN A 191 -10.25 -18.55 16.05
CA ASN A 191 -9.74 -18.46 14.68
C ASN A 191 -10.50 -17.42 13.81
N PHE A 192 -10.85 -16.28 14.41
CA PHE A 192 -11.47 -15.13 13.75
C PHE A 192 -10.65 -13.85 13.93
N PRO A 193 -10.70 -12.91 12.97
CA PRO A 193 -10.14 -11.58 13.16
C PRO A 193 -10.70 -10.91 14.41
N THR A 194 -9.83 -10.26 15.19
CA THR A 194 -10.23 -9.43 16.32
C THR A 194 -10.56 -8.02 15.86
N ASN A 195 -10.72 -7.09 16.80
CA ASN A 195 -10.78 -5.66 16.54
C ASN A 195 -9.40 -5.04 16.28
N HIS A 196 -8.34 -5.84 16.10
CA HIS A 196 -6.97 -5.38 15.86
C HIS A 196 -6.42 -5.84 14.51
N ALA A 197 -5.53 -5.06 13.92
CA ALA A 197 -4.70 -5.46 12.78
C ALA A 197 -3.27 -4.94 12.92
N THR A 198 -2.29 -5.69 12.43
CA THR A 198 -0.92 -5.24 12.29
C THR A 198 -0.78 -4.48 10.98
N ALA A 199 -0.35 -3.22 11.07
CA ALA A 199 -0.03 -2.34 9.95
C ALA A 199 1.48 -2.27 9.75
N THR A 200 1.98 -2.90 8.69
CA THR A 200 3.40 -2.94 8.32
C THR A 200 3.70 -1.95 7.21
N ALA A 201 4.69 -1.10 7.42
CA ALA A 201 5.14 -0.08 6.49
C ALA A 201 5.86 -0.69 5.28
N LEU A 202 5.49 -0.27 4.06
CA LEU A 202 6.02 -0.82 2.81
C LEU A 202 6.72 0.25 1.96
N VAL A 203 5.95 1.01 1.18
CA VAL A 203 6.45 2.03 0.26
C VAL A 203 6.22 3.42 0.86
N PRO A 204 7.23 4.31 0.83
CA PRO A 204 7.13 5.69 1.31
C PRO A 204 5.90 6.41 0.80
N GLY A 205 5.16 7.05 1.71
CA GLY A 205 3.95 7.80 1.41
C GLY A 205 2.86 7.65 2.46
N ILE A 206 1.72 8.29 2.19
CA ILE A 206 0.56 8.34 3.09
C ILE A 206 -0.60 7.50 2.57
N THR A 207 -1.38 6.96 3.51
CA THR A 207 -2.59 6.20 3.24
C THR A 207 -3.59 6.39 4.39
N ARG A 208 -4.85 6.05 4.14
CA ARG A 208 -5.92 6.07 5.13
C ARG A 208 -6.30 4.64 5.46
N ILE A 209 -6.25 4.28 6.73
CA ILE A 209 -6.73 2.99 7.22
C ILE A 209 -8.18 3.16 7.69
N ILE A 210 -9.03 2.22 7.28
CA ILE A 210 -10.47 2.18 7.57
C ILE A 210 -10.81 0.78 8.10
N ALA A 211 -11.57 0.71 9.19
CA ALA A 211 -12.15 -0.53 9.69
C ALA A 211 -13.65 -0.57 9.39
N SER A 212 -14.20 -1.77 9.24
CA SER A 212 -15.62 -1.98 9.02
C SER A 212 -16.14 -3.20 9.79
N ALA A 213 -17.35 -3.08 10.32
CA ALA A 213 -18.08 -4.14 10.99
C ALA A 213 -19.60 -3.87 10.89
N GLY A 214 -20.41 -4.92 10.77
CA GLY A 214 -21.87 -4.80 10.71
C GLY A 214 -22.40 -3.88 9.58
N GLY A 215 -21.64 -3.71 8.49
CA GLY A 215 -21.98 -2.80 7.38
C GLY A 215 -21.68 -1.32 7.63
N VAL A 216 -21.09 -0.97 8.77
CA VAL A 216 -20.64 0.38 9.10
C VAL A 216 -19.12 0.47 8.92
N SER A 217 -18.65 1.60 8.38
CA SER A 217 -17.22 1.89 8.21
C SER A 217 -16.79 3.03 9.12
N SER A 218 -15.54 2.98 9.57
CA SER A 218 -14.95 3.96 10.44
C SER A 218 -14.66 5.29 9.75
N SER A 219 -14.41 6.32 10.57
CA SER A 219 -13.58 7.45 10.13
C SER A 219 -12.17 6.97 9.78
N THR A 220 -11.37 7.84 9.18
CA THR A 220 -9.95 7.53 8.94
C THR A 220 -9.22 7.32 10.26
N PHE A 221 -8.20 6.47 10.22
CA PHE A 221 -7.24 6.26 11.30
C PHE A 221 -6.79 7.58 11.95
N GLN A 222 -6.68 7.55 13.29
CA GLN A 222 -6.07 8.60 14.08
C GLN A 222 -4.95 8.02 14.95
N GLN A 223 -3.81 8.67 14.96
CA GLN A 223 -2.73 8.33 15.87
C GLN A 223 -3.11 8.72 17.31
N PRO A 224 -2.86 7.86 18.31
CA PRO A 224 -3.14 8.19 19.70
C PRO A 224 -2.32 9.41 20.14
N GLN A 225 -2.96 10.32 20.86
CA GLN A 225 -2.25 11.40 21.52
C GLN A 225 -1.55 10.88 22.77
N TYR A 226 -0.31 11.30 22.99
CA TYR A 226 0.44 10.94 24.18
C TYR A 226 1.20 12.14 24.73
N GLN A 227 1.42 12.12 26.04
CA GLN A 227 2.23 13.13 26.71
C GLN A 227 3.69 12.71 26.71
N ASN A 228 4.58 13.61 26.33
CA ASN A 228 6.01 13.40 26.47
C ASN A 228 6.48 13.65 27.92
N SER A 229 7.75 13.38 28.21
CA SER A 229 8.37 13.61 29.53
C SER A 229 8.38 15.09 29.97
N LEU A 230 8.04 16.02 29.07
CA LEU A 230 7.94 17.45 29.31
C LEU A 230 6.49 17.91 29.53
N GLY A 231 5.51 16.99 29.53
CA GLY A 231 4.09 17.29 29.71
C GLY A 231 3.38 17.88 28.49
N ALA A 232 4.04 17.95 27.33
CA ALA A 232 3.41 18.34 26.07
C ALA A 232 2.66 17.15 25.47
N THR A 233 1.51 17.41 24.84
CA THR A 233 0.70 16.38 24.18
C THR A 233 1.01 16.35 22.68
N SER A 234 1.18 15.16 22.10
CA SER A 234 1.40 14.99 20.66
C SER A 234 0.21 15.53 19.84
N PRO A 235 0.45 16.05 18.63
CA PRO A 235 -0.65 16.38 17.72
C PRO A 235 -1.40 15.11 17.29
N ALA A 236 -2.70 15.25 17.02
CA ALA A 236 -3.49 14.14 16.49
C ALA A 236 -3.24 14.03 14.97
N LEU A 237 -2.40 13.08 14.55
CA LEU A 237 -2.21 12.79 13.13
C LEU A 237 -3.36 11.90 12.62
N ASP A 238 -3.95 12.30 11.51
CA ASP A 238 -5.17 11.72 10.91
C ASP A 238 -4.91 10.83 9.69
N PHE A 239 -3.67 10.33 9.57
CA PHE A 239 -3.19 9.53 8.46
C PHE A 239 -2.17 8.50 8.93
N TYR A 240 -2.03 7.41 8.16
CA TYR A 240 -0.92 6.48 8.33
C TYR A 240 0.15 6.82 7.29
N GLU A 241 1.42 6.84 7.71
CA GLU A 241 2.54 7.15 6.86
C GLU A 241 3.64 6.10 6.96
N THR A 242 4.07 5.60 5.81
CA THR A 242 5.41 5.03 5.68
C THR A 242 6.37 6.17 5.41
N CYS A 243 7.41 6.30 6.24
CA CYS A 243 8.26 7.47 6.26
C CYS A 243 8.74 7.89 4.86
N PRO A 244 8.55 9.17 4.47
CA PRO A 244 8.90 9.66 3.16
C PRO A 244 10.42 9.71 3.01
N ILE A 245 10.90 9.42 1.81
CA ILE A 245 12.30 9.63 1.43
C ILE A 245 12.56 11.13 1.42
N GLN A 246 13.66 11.57 2.03
CA GLN A 246 14.09 12.97 2.10
C GLN A 246 15.29 13.26 1.20
N SER A 247 16.18 12.29 1.02
CA SER A 247 17.35 12.47 0.18
C SER A 247 17.69 11.22 -0.63
N ILE A 248 18.29 11.46 -1.79
CA ILE A 248 18.79 10.43 -2.70
C ILE A 248 20.20 10.85 -3.08
N SER A 249 21.20 10.04 -2.73
CA SER A 249 22.57 10.20 -3.21
C SER A 249 22.89 9.08 -4.19
N LEU A 250 23.53 9.41 -5.32
CA LEU A 250 23.92 8.42 -6.31
C LEU A 250 25.42 8.14 -6.24
N GLU A 251 25.78 6.87 -6.31
CA GLU A 251 27.16 6.42 -6.31
C GLU A 251 27.39 5.36 -7.39
N LEU A 252 28.59 5.35 -7.97
CA LEU A 252 29.02 4.31 -8.89
C LEU A 252 29.49 3.05 -8.15
N GLY A 253 29.19 1.90 -8.73
CA GLY A 253 29.50 0.59 -8.18
C GLY A 253 28.27 -0.15 -7.68
N ALA A 254 28.48 -1.42 -7.31
CA ALA A 254 27.45 -2.23 -6.66
C ALA A 254 27.33 -1.86 -5.18
N THR A 255 26.17 -2.12 -4.57
CA THR A 255 25.93 -1.90 -3.14
C THR A 255 27.01 -2.53 -2.26
N GLY A 256 27.65 -1.72 -1.41
CA GLY A 256 28.73 -2.11 -0.52
C GLY A 256 30.14 -2.10 -1.15
N SER A 257 30.25 -1.77 -2.44
CA SER A 257 31.54 -1.68 -3.17
C SER A 257 31.82 -0.28 -3.74
N GLN A 258 30.93 0.68 -3.46
CA GLN A 258 31.05 2.02 -4.01
C GLN A 258 32.22 2.78 -3.40
N GLN A 259 32.88 3.59 -4.23
CA GLN A 259 33.76 4.63 -3.73
C GLN A 259 32.88 5.84 -3.38
N SER A 260 32.83 6.18 -2.08
CA SER A 260 31.96 7.25 -1.60
C SER A 260 32.18 8.55 -2.39
N GLY A 261 31.08 9.12 -2.89
CA GLY A 261 31.11 10.35 -3.69
C GLY A 261 31.55 10.19 -5.15
N GLN A 262 31.81 8.97 -5.63
CA GLN A 262 32.13 8.75 -7.05
C GLN A 262 30.85 8.80 -7.90
N THR A 263 30.63 9.93 -8.56
CA THR A 263 29.47 10.19 -9.43
C THR A 263 29.83 10.31 -10.90
N SER A 264 31.08 10.03 -11.29
CA SER A 264 31.50 10.12 -12.68
C SER A 264 32.38 8.96 -13.12
N PHE A 265 32.27 8.58 -14.40
CA PHE A 265 33.08 7.54 -15.00
C PHE A 265 33.44 7.84 -16.47
N VAL A 266 34.51 7.19 -16.93
CA VAL A 266 34.88 7.12 -18.34
C VAL A 266 34.89 5.66 -18.75
N ALA A 267 34.17 5.31 -19.81
CA ALA A 267 34.10 3.93 -20.29
C ALA A 267 34.10 3.84 -21.82
N ALA A 268 34.37 2.64 -22.35
CA ALA A 268 34.18 2.37 -23.76
C ALA A 268 32.69 2.12 -24.08
N LYS A 269 32.29 2.33 -25.33
CA LYS A 269 30.96 1.88 -25.79
C LYS A 269 30.80 0.36 -25.60
N GLY A 270 29.58 -0.08 -25.32
CA GLY A 270 29.24 -1.49 -25.11
C GLY A 270 29.64 -2.05 -23.73
N SER A 271 30.04 -1.18 -22.81
CA SER A 271 30.27 -1.54 -21.41
C SER A 271 28.98 -1.43 -20.59
N THR A 272 29.03 -1.95 -19.37
CA THR A 272 27.98 -1.77 -18.38
C THR A 272 28.60 -1.17 -17.13
N GLN A 273 27.95 -0.16 -16.57
CA GLN A 273 28.26 0.37 -15.25
C GLN A 273 27.09 0.10 -14.31
N ASN A 274 27.36 0.02 -13.01
CA ASN A 274 26.32 -0.05 -12.00
C ASN A 274 26.28 1.27 -11.25
N ALA A 275 25.08 1.81 -11.07
CA ALA A 275 24.80 2.92 -10.18
C ALA A 275 23.94 2.44 -9.04
N THR A 276 24.20 2.97 -7.85
CA THR A 276 23.43 2.70 -6.64
C THR A 276 22.90 4.02 -6.09
N ALA A 277 21.63 4.04 -5.70
CA ALA A 277 20.96 5.10 -4.99
C ALA A 277 20.95 4.79 -3.49
N VAL A 278 21.61 5.65 -2.73
CA VAL A 278 21.53 5.70 -1.28
C VAL A 278 20.36 6.58 -0.90
N LEU A 279 19.34 5.96 -0.31
CA LEU A 279 18.12 6.61 0.12
C LEU A 279 18.21 6.88 1.61
N THR A 280 17.69 8.03 2.06
CA THR A 280 17.49 8.32 3.48
C THR A 280 16.06 8.80 3.69
N ASP A 281 15.35 8.18 4.63
CA ASP A 281 14.01 8.63 5.03
C ASP A 281 14.07 9.77 6.06
N VAL A 282 12.91 10.32 6.40
CA VAL A 282 12.81 11.43 7.36
C VAL A 282 13.26 11.07 8.79
N MET A 283 13.23 9.78 9.13
CA MET A 283 13.71 9.29 10.43
C MET A 283 15.22 9.08 10.44
N GLY A 284 15.88 9.24 9.30
CA GLY A 284 17.32 9.08 9.13
C GLY A 284 17.76 7.65 8.86
N ASN A 285 16.82 6.72 8.63
CA ASN A 285 17.14 5.36 8.21
C ASN A 285 17.57 5.37 6.74
N SER A 286 18.54 4.52 6.39
CA SER A 286 19.19 4.52 5.08
C SER A 286 19.05 3.18 4.36
N SER A 287 19.20 3.18 3.04
CA SER A 287 19.35 1.94 2.24
C SER A 287 20.75 1.31 2.32
N LEU A 288 21.71 1.98 2.97
CA LEU A 288 23.01 1.39 3.22
C LEU A 288 22.93 0.24 4.22
N PRO A 289 23.63 -0.89 3.99
CA PRO A 289 23.75 -1.94 4.99
C PRO A 289 24.35 -1.36 6.28
N ASN A 290 23.71 -1.65 7.41
CA ASN A 290 24.28 -1.39 8.72
C ASN A 290 24.54 -2.72 9.45
N THR A 291 25.53 -2.72 10.34
CA THR A 291 25.88 -3.89 11.17
C THR A 291 25.26 -3.82 12.56
N ASN A 292 24.55 -2.74 12.87
CA ASN A 292 24.02 -2.46 14.20
C ASN A 292 22.59 -3.01 14.39
N GLY A 293 21.99 -3.55 13.32
CA GLY A 293 20.61 -4.04 13.35
C GLY A 293 19.57 -2.93 13.18
N ASP A 294 19.99 -1.73 12.78
CA ASP A 294 19.09 -0.63 12.46
C ASP A 294 18.31 -0.95 11.16
N ILE A 295 17.24 -0.21 10.91
CA ILE A 295 16.38 -0.42 9.74
C ILE A 295 17.16 -0.11 8.46
N VAL A 296 17.14 -1.04 7.50
CA VAL A 296 17.72 -0.86 6.16
C VAL A 296 16.58 -0.73 5.15
N LEU A 297 16.52 0.41 4.47
CA LEU A 297 15.55 0.64 3.39
C LEU A 297 15.89 -0.22 2.18
N SER A 298 14.89 -0.86 1.58
CA SER A 298 15.08 -1.76 0.44
C SER A 298 13.86 -1.82 -0.49
N LYS A 299 14.10 -2.15 -1.75
CA LYS A 299 13.05 -2.27 -2.78
C LYS A 299 12.17 -1.02 -2.93
N ILE A 300 12.71 0.15 -2.65
CA ILE A 300 12.03 1.42 -2.88
C ILE A 300 11.99 1.69 -4.39
N PRO A 301 10.81 1.86 -4.98
CA PRO A 301 10.68 2.07 -6.42
C PRO A 301 11.17 3.46 -6.83
N LEU A 302 12.23 3.52 -7.62
CA LEU A 302 12.79 4.76 -8.14
C LEU A 302 12.52 4.91 -9.64
N THR A 303 12.36 6.16 -10.08
CA THR A 303 12.36 6.49 -11.50
C THR A 303 13.75 6.92 -11.92
N TRP A 304 14.40 6.13 -12.77
CA TRP A 304 15.71 6.44 -13.31
C TRP A 304 15.57 7.11 -14.68
N SER A 305 16.20 8.26 -14.84
CA SER A 305 16.10 9.11 -16.03
C SER A 305 17.48 9.39 -16.61
N SER A 306 17.61 9.41 -17.93
CA SER A 306 18.86 9.78 -18.62
C SER A 306 18.67 11.05 -19.43
N SER A 307 19.67 11.94 -19.40
CA SER A 307 19.74 13.12 -20.27
C SER A 307 20.05 12.77 -21.72
N GLN A 308 20.66 11.61 -21.97
CA GLN A 308 20.95 11.12 -23.33
C GLN A 308 20.83 9.58 -23.40
N PRO A 309 19.59 9.03 -23.46
CA PRO A 309 19.35 7.58 -23.44
C PRO A 309 20.06 6.80 -24.55
N GLY A 310 20.31 7.42 -25.71
CA GLY A 310 21.05 6.79 -26.81
C GLY A 310 22.55 6.61 -26.53
N VAL A 311 23.12 7.31 -25.55
CA VAL A 311 24.54 7.26 -25.18
C VAL A 311 24.70 6.52 -23.85
N LEU A 312 23.93 6.93 -22.84
CA LEU A 312 23.91 6.36 -21.51
C LEU A 312 22.46 6.12 -21.12
N SER A 313 22.06 4.88 -20.84
CA SER A 313 20.67 4.58 -20.44
C SER A 313 20.62 3.78 -19.14
N ALA A 314 19.68 4.14 -18.26
CA ALA A 314 19.32 3.32 -17.13
C ALA A 314 18.34 2.21 -17.56
N SER A 315 18.44 1.05 -16.92
CA SER A 315 17.50 -0.06 -17.15
C SER A 315 16.10 0.28 -16.60
N ALA A 316 15.06 -0.32 -17.18
CA ALA A 316 13.70 -0.17 -16.67
C ALA A 316 13.50 -0.95 -15.35
N GLY A 317 12.65 -0.45 -14.46
CA GLY A 317 12.29 -1.14 -13.21
C GLY A 317 13.41 -1.18 -12.16
N CYS A 318 14.42 -0.32 -12.29
CA CYS A 318 15.48 -0.19 -11.30
C CYS A 318 14.93 0.31 -9.94
N LEU A 319 15.47 -0.24 -8.86
CA LEU A 319 15.18 0.17 -7.49
C LEU A 319 16.37 0.98 -6.98
N GLU A 320 16.97 0.60 -5.85
CA GLU A 320 18.19 1.21 -5.33
C GLU A 320 19.43 0.94 -6.18
N ALA A 321 19.45 -0.15 -6.96
CA ALA A 321 20.55 -0.43 -7.87
C ALA A 321 20.07 -0.44 -9.31
N CYS A 322 20.85 0.15 -10.21
CA CYS A 322 20.55 0.21 -11.62
C CYS A 322 21.76 -0.08 -12.49
N SER A 323 21.55 -0.94 -13.49
CA SER A 323 22.53 -1.18 -14.53
C SER A 323 22.41 -0.10 -15.60
N LEU A 324 23.53 0.58 -15.87
CA LEU A 324 23.68 1.62 -16.86
C LEU A 324 24.34 1.03 -18.12
N ALA A 325 23.64 1.07 -19.25
CA ALA A 325 24.15 0.64 -20.53
C ALA A 325 24.83 1.81 -21.27
N THR A 326 25.92 1.52 -21.98
CA THR A 326 26.72 2.51 -22.73
C THR A 326 26.69 2.26 -24.25
N PRO A 327 25.52 2.27 -24.91
CA PRO A 327 25.37 1.78 -26.29
C PRO A 327 26.14 2.58 -27.36
N LEU A 328 26.26 3.91 -27.21
CA LEU A 328 26.94 4.78 -28.18
C LEU A 328 27.99 5.68 -27.52
N PRO A 329 29.06 6.07 -28.24
CA PRO A 329 29.99 7.10 -27.77
C PRO A 329 29.30 8.45 -27.57
N GLY A 330 29.76 9.23 -26.58
CA GLY A 330 29.19 10.54 -26.24
C GLY A 330 29.30 10.83 -24.74
N SER A 331 28.58 11.84 -24.27
CA SER A 331 28.42 12.13 -22.84
C SER A 331 26.95 12.14 -22.46
N GLY A 332 26.63 11.67 -21.26
CA GLY A 332 25.28 11.72 -20.72
C GLY A 332 25.32 11.65 -19.20
N SER A 333 24.18 11.92 -18.60
CA SER A 333 23.97 11.80 -17.16
C SER A 333 22.72 11.01 -16.85
N VAL A 334 22.75 10.29 -15.74
CA VAL A 334 21.63 9.52 -15.22
C VAL A 334 21.31 10.01 -13.81
N THR A 335 20.04 10.26 -13.54
CA THR A 335 19.52 10.63 -12.22
C THR A 335 18.42 9.67 -11.79
N ALA A 336 18.11 9.67 -10.49
CA ALA A 336 17.01 8.90 -9.92
C ALA A 336 16.09 9.83 -9.14
N SER A 337 14.80 9.50 -9.10
CA SER A 337 13.81 10.19 -8.29
C SER A 337 12.86 9.24 -7.57
N CYS A 338 12.43 9.64 -6.39
CA CYS A 338 11.32 9.06 -5.65
C CYS A 338 10.14 10.04 -5.76
N SER A 339 9.19 9.74 -6.63
CA SER A 339 8.00 10.58 -6.83
C SER A 339 6.74 9.74 -7.05
N PRO A 340 5.56 10.28 -6.73
CA PRO A 340 4.31 9.59 -7.01
C PRO A 340 4.17 9.26 -8.50
N PRO A 341 3.43 8.20 -8.86
CA PRO A 341 2.56 7.40 -7.99
C PRO A 341 3.25 6.24 -7.26
N THR A 342 4.56 6.05 -7.47
CA THR A 342 5.25 4.84 -7.00
C THR A 342 6.02 5.03 -5.71
N CYS A 343 6.48 6.24 -5.39
CA CYS A 343 7.28 6.54 -4.19
C CYS A 343 6.90 7.90 -3.63
N ASN A 344 7.04 8.13 -2.33
CA ASN A 344 6.46 9.29 -1.63
C ASN A 344 4.99 9.52 -2.06
N ILE A 345 4.22 8.44 -1.98
CA ILE A 345 2.83 8.37 -2.43
C ILE A 345 1.99 9.37 -1.64
N GLY A 346 1.12 10.11 -2.33
CA GLY A 346 0.16 11.02 -1.72
C GLY A 346 0.32 12.47 -2.13
N PHE A 347 1.45 12.90 -2.70
CA PHE A 347 1.57 14.26 -3.23
C PHE A 347 0.53 14.52 -4.34
N PRO A 348 -0.13 15.70 -4.38
CA PRO A 348 0.10 16.89 -3.54
C PRO A 348 -0.81 17.01 -2.31
N LEU A 349 -1.35 15.90 -1.79
CA LEU A 349 -2.21 15.91 -0.61
C LEU A 349 -1.42 16.36 0.63
N VAL A 350 -1.93 17.39 1.30
CA VAL A 350 -1.50 17.80 2.63
C VAL A 350 -2.53 17.26 3.63
N PRO A 351 -2.14 16.42 4.60
CA PRO A 351 -3.04 15.97 5.65
C PRO A 351 -3.66 17.13 6.43
N ALA A 352 -4.90 16.97 6.91
CA ALA A 352 -5.59 18.06 7.60
C ALA A 352 -4.87 18.47 8.89
N SER A 353 -4.30 17.49 9.59
CA SER A 353 -3.46 17.70 10.78
C SER A 353 -2.17 18.51 10.53
N LEU A 354 -1.73 18.66 9.27
CA LEU A 354 -0.54 19.42 8.87
C LEU A 354 -0.86 20.61 7.95
N SER A 355 -2.13 21.00 7.85
CA SER A 355 -2.61 21.98 6.86
C SER A 355 -2.38 23.45 7.23
N THR A 356 -1.97 23.76 8.46
CA THR A 356 -1.76 25.13 8.94
C THR A 356 -0.36 25.30 9.54
N SER A 357 0.19 26.53 9.49
CA SER A 357 1.50 26.82 10.11
C SER A 357 1.52 26.48 11.59
N ALA A 358 0.47 26.83 12.33
CA ALA A 358 0.39 26.55 13.76
C ALA A 358 0.39 25.04 14.06
N ALA A 359 -0.25 24.22 13.22
CA ALA A 359 -0.24 22.78 13.38
C ALA A 359 1.13 22.16 13.05
N LEU A 360 1.81 22.66 12.01
CA LEU A 360 3.18 22.29 11.67
C LEU A 360 4.15 22.65 12.79
N ASP A 361 4.09 23.88 13.31
CA ASP A 361 4.97 24.35 14.38
C ASP A 361 4.78 23.53 15.66
N ALA A 362 3.53 23.23 16.04
CA ALA A 362 3.23 22.37 17.19
C ALA A 362 3.73 20.92 16.99
N CYS A 363 3.57 20.38 15.78
CA CYS A 363 4.08 19.06 15.43
C CYS A 363 5.62 19.01 15.50
N THR A 364 6.29 19.97 14.86
CA THR A 364 7.74 20.07 14.84
C THR A 364 8.31 20.23 16.24
N GLN A 365 7.74 21.12 17.05
CA GLN A 365 8.18 21.32 18.44
C GLN A 365 8.08 20.02 19.27
N PHE A 366 7.03 19.24 19.05
CA PHE A 366 6.82 18.00 19.78
C PHE A 366 7.75 16.87 19.32
N PHE A 367 7.75 16.56 18.01
CA PHE A 367 8.48 15.41 17.50
C PHE A 367 9.97 15.66 17.35
N HIS A 368 10.44 16.88 17.07
CA HIS A 368 11.88 17.16 16.97
C HIS A 368 12.61 16.88 18.29
N ALA A 369 11.95 17.12 19.43
CA ALA A 369 12.51 16.83 20.75
C ALA A 369 12.72 15.32 21.00
N GLN A 370 11.94 14.46 20.33
CA GLN A 370 12.02 13.00 20.46
C GLN A 370 12.82 12.35 19.33
N TYR A 371 12.74 12.93 18.14
CA TYR A 371 13.34 12.47 16.90
C TYR A 371 14.14 13.61 16.27
N PRO A 372 15.37 13.88 16.73
CA PRO A 372 16.17 15.01 16.23
C PRO A 372 16.49 14.97 14.73
N LYS A 373 16.31 13.80 14.10
CA LYS A 373 16.46 13.60 12.64
C LYS A 373 15.30 14.18 11.84
N LEU A 374 14.10 14.23 12.42
CA LEU A 374 12.95 14.96 11.87
C LEU A 374 13.15 16.44 12.19
N ILE A 375 13.59 17.23 11.22
CA ILE A 375 13.91 18.65 11.40
C ILE A 375 12.61 19.47 11.43
N ASP A 376 11.65 19.12 10.59
CA ASP A 376 10.36 19.80 10.46
C ASP A 376 9.28 18.78 10.07
N CYS A 377 8.11 18.82 10.70
CA CYS A 377 6.95 18.02 10.30
C CYS A 377 6.48 18.31 8.87
N ARG A 378 6.91 19.40 8.23
CA ARG A 378 6.75 19.58 6.78
C ARG A 378 7.35 18.44 5.96
N GLN A 379 8.37 17.76 6.50
CA GLN A 379 8.98 16.60 5.87
C GLN A 379 8.07 15.37 5.84
N LEU A 380 7.00 15.34 6.65
CA LEU A 380 5.94 14.32 6.63
C LEU A 380 4.87 14.59 5.55
N ILE A 381 5.00 15.69 4.81
CA ILE A 381 4.15 15.93 3.64
C ILE A 381 4.86 15.29 2.45
N PRO A 382 4.24 14.29 1.77
CA PRO A 382 4.88 13.64 0.65
C PRO A 382 5.24 14.66 -0.43
N ALA A 383 6.49 14.62 -0.90
CA ALA A 383 6.99 15.45 -1.99
C ALA A 383 7.89 14.62 -2.92
N PRO A 384 7.97 14.97 -4.22
CA PRO A 384 8.97 14.40 -5.11
C PRO A 384 10.38 14.71 -4.61
N VAL A 385 11.22 13.68 -4.51
CA VAL A 385 12.64 13.83 -4.18
C VAL A 385 13.48 13.36 -5.36
N TYR A 386 14.50 14.14 -5.70
CA TYR A 386 15.42 13.87 -6.78
C TYR A 386 16.82 13.70 -6.21
N ALA A 387 17.67 12.95 -6.92
CA ALA A 387 19.06 12.83 -6.51
C ALA A 387 19.78 14.19 -6.47
N ASP A 388 20.54 14.41 -5.40
CA ASP A 388 21.33 15.65 -5.21
C ASP A 388 22.41 15.81 -6.30
N THR A 389 22.93 14.69 -6.80
CA THR A 389 23.93 14.66 -7.87
C THR A 389 23.63 13.52 -8.83
N ALA A 390 23.66 13.80 -10.12
CA ALA A 390 23.50 12.80 -11.18
C ALA A 390 24.81 12.03 -11.43
N ILE A 391 24.70 10.78 -11.86
CA ILE A 391 25.83 10.02 -12.39
C ILE A 391 26.17 10.54 -13.78
N SER A 392 27.41 10.96 -14.01
CA SER A 392 27.88 11.48 -15.30
C SER A 392 28.84 10.50 -15.98
N GLY A 393 28.57 10.16 -17.24
CA GLY A 393 29.39 9.24 -18.02
C GLY A 393 29.97 9.90 -19.27
N ILE A 394 31.26 9.65 -19.53
CA ILE A 394 31.91 9.96 -20.82
C ILE A 394 32.26 8.64 -21.51
N LEU A 395 31.76 8.47 -22.73
CA LEU A 395 31.91 7.24 -23.52
C LEU A 395 32.83 7.48 -24.71
N THR A 396 33.96 6.80 -24.72
CA THR A 396 35.01 6.98 -25.72
C THR A 396 34.66 6.31 -27.05
N GLY A 397 34.97 7.00 -28.15
CA GLY A 397 34.70 6.58 -29.53
C GLY A 397 34.34 7.76 -30.43
N THR A 398 34.05 7.50 -31.70
CA THR A 398 33.61 8.52 -32.65
C THR A 398 32.18 8.93 -32.32
N THR A 399 31.99 10.17 -31.87
CA THR A 399 30.69 10.68 -31.40
C THR A 399 29.82 11.15 -32.56
N GLY A 400 28.50 10.97 -32.41
CA GLY A 400 27.50 11.80 -33.09
C GLY A 400 27.19 13.01 -32.22
N ALA A 401 26.91 14.17 -32.83
CA ALA A 401 26.48 15.35 -32.07
C ALA A 401 25.02 15.19 -31.61
N ALA A 402 24.72 15.58 -30.37
CA ALA A 402 23.35 15.69 -29.86
C ALA A 402 23.16 17.02 -29.13
N SER A 403 21.93 17.54 -29.16
CA SER A 403 21.49 18.72 -28.40
C SER A 403 20.54 18.27 -27.30
N VAL A 404 20.82 18.65 -26.05
CA VAL A 404 19.93 18.43 -24.90
C VAL A 404 19.31 19.75 -24.53
N LEU A 405 17.98 19.79 -24.33
CA LEU A 405 17.32 20.99 -23.82
C LEU A 405 17.02 20.84 -22.33
N ALA A 406 17.37 21.86 -21.55
CA ALA A 406 16.97 21.97 -20.14
C ALA A 406 16.05 23.17 -19.96
N THR A 407 15.04 23.07 -19.11
CA THR A 407 14.16 24.19 -18.75
C THR A 407 14.34 24.55 -17.29
N SER A 408 14.41 25.84 -16.95
CA SER A 408 14.53 26.26 -15.56
C SER A 408 13.22 26.06 -14.78
N THR A 409 13.35 25.76 -13.49
CA THR A 409 12.24 25.74 -12.52
C THR A 409 12.00 27.12 -11.89
N GLY A 410 12.40 28.22 -12.55
CA GLY A 410 12.38 29.60 -12.02
C GLY A 410 11.01 30.15 -11.61
N CYS A 411 10.00 29.29 -11.53
CA CYS A 411 8.61 29.56 -11.22
C CYS A 411 8.08 28.65 -10.10
N ALA A 412 8.97 27.92 -9.39
CA ALA A 412 8.60 27.34 -8.12
C ALA A 412 8.13 28.49 -7.20
N HIS A 413 6.85 28.48 -6.84
CA HIS A 413 6.19 29.42 -5.91
C HIS A 413 5.71 30.78 -6.47
N GLU A 414 5.70 31.02 -7.78
CA GLU A 414 5.16 32.27 -8.37
C GLU A 414 3.92 32.04 -9.25
N PRO A 415 2.96 32.98 -9.30
CA PRO A 415 1.83 32.90 -10.23
C PRO A 415 2.32 32.87 -11.68
N PRO A 416 1.65 32.14 -12.60
CA PRO A 416 2.09 32.02 -13.99
C PRO A 416 2.35 33.36 -14.69
N ALA A 417 1.59 34.41 -14.36
CA ALA A 417 1.78 35.74 -14.96
C ALA A 417 3.11 36.45 -14.60
N ALA A 418 3.80 36.03 -13.52
CA ALA A 418 5.08 36.58 -13.07
C ALA A 418 6.27 35.63 -13.37
N CYS A 419 6.01 34.47 -13.96
CA CYS A 419 6.97 33.42 -14.24
C CYS A 419 7.80 33.74 -15.49
N SER A 420 9.13 33.79 -15.36
CA SER A 420 10.06 33.80 -16.49
C SER A 420 10.75 32.44 -16.59
N ALA A 421 10.14 31.53 -17.36
CA ALA A 421 10.77 30.28 -17.72
C ALA A 421 11.72 30.49 -18.90
N ALA A 422 12.85 29.77 -18.91
CA ALA A 422 13.76 29.76 -20.04
C ALA A 422 14.14 28.33 -20.42
N VAL A 423 14.43 28.12 -21.70
CA VAL A 423 15.05 26.90 -22.21
C VAL A 423 16.52 27.16 -22.52
N TYR A 424 17.35 26.20 -22.20
CA TYR A 424 18.78 26.19 -22.40
C TYR A 424 19.10 25.08 -23.38
N ASP A 425 19.83 25.41 -24.44
CA ASP A 425 20.40 24.40 -25.32
C ASP A 425 21.78 23.98 -24.81
N LEU A 426 21.95 22.69 -24.59
CA LEU A 426 23.20 22.08 -24.19
C LEU A 426 23.71 21.22 -25.35
N SER A 427 24.69 21.76 -26.08
CA SER A 427 25.39 21.00 -27.09
C SER A 427 26.37 20.04 -26.43
N THR A 428 26.19 18.73 -26.64
CA THR A 428 27.13 17.71 -26.15
C THR A 428 28.51 17.81 -26.82
N ALA A 429 28.63 18.54 -27.92
CA ALA A 429 29.89 18.80 -28.59
C ALA A 429 30.73 19.92 -27.93
N LYS A 430 30.09 20.83 -27.17
CA LYS A 430 30.77 22.00 -26.56
C LYS A 430 30.90 21.91 -25.05
N ALA A 431 30.22 20.97 -24.40
CA ALA A 431 30.22 20.79 -22.94
C ALA A 431 29.92 22.08 -22.15
N SER A 432 29.13 23.00 -22.74
CA SER A 432 28.69 24.24 -22.11
C SER A 432 27.22 24.49 -22.40
N ALA A 433 26.51 25.05 -21.42
CA ALA A 433 25.16 25.54 -21.62
C ALA A 433 25.21 26.78 -22.53
N GLY A 434 24.35 26.80 -23.55
CA GLY A 434 24.07 28.00 -24.32
C GLY A 434 23.40 29.08 -23.45
N PRO A 435 23.29 30.31 -23.98
CA PRO A 435 22.58 31.38 -23.29
C PRO A 435 21.12 30.99 -23.04
N ALA A 436 20.51 31.57 -22.00
CA ALA A 436 19.09 31.38 -21.71
C ALA A 436 18.24 31.87 -22.89
N ASN A 437 17.31 31.03 -23.36
CA ASN A 437 16.30 31.42 -24.34
C ASN A 437 14.97 31.54 -23.60
N PRO A 438 14.56 32.75 -23.19
CA PRO A 438 13.33 32.94 -22.43
C PRO A 438 12.12 32.53 -23.27
N PHE A 439 11.19 31.79 -22.64
CA PHE A 439 9.92 31.49 -23.29
C PHE A 439 9.09 32.78 -23.42
N PRO A 440 8.47 33.03 -24.57
CA PRO A 440 7.53 34.15 -24.73
C PRO A 440 6.34 34.10 -23.76
N THR A 441 5.94 32.91 -23.32
CA THR A 441 4.92 32.68 -22.28
C THR A 441 5.32 31.45 -21.45
N PRO A 442 4.99 31.42 -20.14
CA PRO A 442 5.28 30.28 -19.27
C PRO A 442 4.72 28.96 -19.82
N PRO A 443 5.55 27.93 -20.02
CA PRO A 443 5.09 26.65 -20.51
C PRO A 443 4.43 25.81 -19.40
N ASN A 444 3.35 25.11 -19.73
CA ASN A 444 2.72 24.09 -18.86
C ASN A 444 2.97 22.64 -19.36
N SER A 445 3.55 22.51 -20.56
CA SER A 445 3.90 21.25 -21.23
C SER A 445 4.84 21.53 -22.41
N ILE A 446 5.73 20.59 -22.72
CA ILE A 446 6.59 20.60 -23.91
C ILE A 446 6.61 19.18 -24.45
N LEU A 447 6.34 19.01 -25.75
CA LEU A 447 6.36 17.71 -26.41
C LEU A 447 7.07 17.81 -27.75
N PHE A 448 8.13 17.02 -27.94
CA PHE A 448 8.86 16.96 -29.20
C PHE A 448 8.06 16.22 -30.28
N ASP A 449 8.31 16.57 -31.54
CA ASP A 449 7.96 15.70 -32.65
C ASP A 449 8.86 14.45 -32.63
N PRO A 450 8.46 13.34 -33.31
CA PRO A 450 9.24 12.11 -33.32
C PRO A 450 10.68 12.25 -33.86
N THR A 451 10.95 13.32 -34.63
CA THR A 451 12.28 13.60 -35.20
C THR A 451 13.16 14.45 -34.29
N GLY A 452 12.60 15.03 -33.23
CA GLY A 452 13.26 16.01 -32.36
C GLY A 452 13.53 17.37 -33.02
N ALA A 453 13.06 17.59 -34.25
CA ALA A 453 13.33 18.82 -35.02
C ALA A 453 12.47 20.00 -34.55
N LYS A 454 11.32 19.71 -33.93
CA LYS A 454 10.40 20.69 -33.36
C LYS A 454 9.88 20.22 -32.02
N ALA A 455 9.51 21.15 -31.17
CA ALA A 455 8.76 20.89 -29.95
C ALA A 455 7.52 21.79 -29.89
N TYR A 456 6.40 21.21 -29.47
CA TYR A 456 5.15 21.88 -29.25
C TYR A 456 5.04 22.21 -27.76
N VAL A 457 4.89 23.49 -27.47
CA VAL A 457 4.90 24.06 -26.13
C VAL A 457 3.49 24.52 -25.80
N GLY A 458 2.87 23.91 -24.79
CA GLY A 458 1.59 24.35 -24.27
C GLY A 458 1.76 25.45 -23.23
N SER A 459 0.81 26.38 -23.19
CA SER A 459 0.76 27.45 -22.20
C SER A 459 -0.68 27.92 -22.03
N ASP A 460 -1.02 28.42 -20.85
CA ASP A 460 -2.32 29.03 -20.59
C ASP A 460 -2.48 30.39 -21.30
N PHE A 461 -1.38 30.94 -21.82
CA PHE A 461 -1.33 32.25 -22.49
C PHE A 461 -1.04 32.19 -24.00
N GLY A 462 -0.89 30.98 -24.56
CA GLY A 462 -0.67 30.79 -25.99
C GLY A 462 0.35 29.67 -26.27
N ALA A 463 -0.05 28.71 -27.09
CA ALA A 463 0.79 27.61 -27.53
C ALA A 463 1.85 28.08 -28.52
N GLN A 464 3.00 27.41 -28.51
CA GLN A 464 4.14 27.80 -29.31
C GLN A 464 4.80 26.59 -29.95
N LEU A 465 5.41 26.82 -31.10
CA LEU A 465 6.33 25.90 -31.73
C LEU A 465 7.75 26.36 -31.40
N LEU A 466 8.48 25.52 -30.68
CA LEU A 466 9.90 25.65 -30.46
C LEU A 466 10.64 24.92 -31.58
N ASN A 467 11.58 25.62 -32.23
CA ASN A 467 12.57 25.03 -33.12
C ASN A 467 13.92 24.97 -32.38
N PRO A 468 14.32 23.80 -31.85
CA PRO A 468 15.56 23.64 -31.11
C PRO A 468 16.80 24.09 -31.88
N GLY A 469 16.83 23.89 -33.21
CA GLY A 469 17.97 24.28 -34.05
C GLY A 469 18.22 25.78 -34.14
N ASN A 470 17.24 26.60 -33.74
CA ASN A 470 17.36 28.06 -33.70
C ASN A 470 17.76 28.60 -32.32
N LEU A 471 17.82 27.76 -31.28
CA LEU A 471 18.23 28.20 -29.94
C LEU A 471 19.67 28.69 -29.95
N GLY A 472 19.92 29.85 -29.31
CA GLY A 472 21.24 30.49 -29.34
C GLY A 472 21.67 31.05 -30.71
N SER A 473 20.81 31.03 -31.73
CA SER A 473 21.03 31.68 -33.03
C SER A 473 20.42 33.08 -33.06
N SER A 474 20.66 33.85 -34.13
CA SER A 474 19.97 35.12 -34.39
C SER A 474 18.53 34.96 -34.92
N SER A 475 18.09 33.73 -35.18
CA SER A 475 16.73 33.43 -35.65
C SER A 475 15.80 33.17 -34.47
N SER A 476 14.52 33.55 -34.58
CA SER A 476 13.53 33.24 -33.54
C SER A 476 13.42 31.72 -33.35
N ALA A 477 13.64 31.26 -32.12
CA ALA A 477 13.43 29.86 -31.74
C ALA A 477 11.95 29.53 -31.52
N PHE A 478 11.11 30.56 -31.32
CA PHE A 478 9.69 30.40 -30.99
C PHE A 478 8.80 30.97 -32.11
N THR A 479 7.78 30.21 -32.47
CA THR A 479 6.70 30.64 -33.37
C THR A 479 5.37 30.42 -32.66
N SER A 480 4.54 31.47 -32.52
CA SER A 480 3.22 31.33 -31.90
C SER A 480 2.30 30.45 -32.75
N ILE A 481 1.58 29.52 -32.12
CA ILE A 481 0.57 28.67 -32.76
C ILE A 481 -0.82 29.26 -32.46
N SER A 482 -1.13 30.37 -33.12
CA SER A 482 -2.44 31.05 -33.01
C SER A 482 -2.81 31.41 -31.56
N THR A 483 -4.10 31.58 -31.27
CA THR A 483 -4.66 31.86 -29.93
C THR A 483 -4.95 30.59 -29.12
N VAL A 484 -4.32 29.46 -29.47
CA VAL A 484 -4.56 28.17 -28.80
C VAL A 484 -3.91 28.20 -27.42
N THR A 485 -4.63 27.81 -26.38
CA THR A 485 -4.11 27.72 -24.99
C THR A 485 -4.31 26.30 -24.45
N GLY A 486 -3.59 25.96 -23.38
CA GLY A 486 -3.68 24.66 -22.70
C GLY A 486 -2.43 23.79 -22.86
N LYS A 487 -2.56 22.48 -22.60
CA LYS A 487 -1.45 21.51 -22.61
C LYS A 487 -1.36 20.76 -23.95
N VAL A 488 -0.14 20.48 -24.38
CA VAL A 488 0.11 19.57 -25.50
C VAL A 488 0.18 18.14 -24.95
N LEU A 489 -0.73 17.29 -25.42
CA LEU A 489 -0.86 15.90 -24.96
C LEU A 489 -0.29 14.88 -25.96
N ALA A 490 -0.26 15.24 -27.24
CA ALA A 490 0.23 14.40 -28.32
C ALA A 490 0.69 15.24 -29.52
N THR A 491 1.62 14.69 -30.30
CA THR A 491 2.07 15.20 -31.60
C THR A 491 1.96 14.05 -32.61
N SER A 492 1.60 14.37 -33.86
CA SER A 492 1.40 13.39 -34.94
C SER A 492 2.25 13.70 -36.15
#